data_AF-A0A928H8Y7-F1
#
_entry.id   AF-A0A928H8Y7-F1
#
_cell.length_a   1.000
_cell.length_b   1.000
_cell.length_c   1.000
_cell.angle_alpha   90.00
_cell.angle_beta   90.00
_cell.angle_gamma   90.00
#
_symmetry.space_group_name_H-M   'P 1'
#
loop_
_entity.id
_entity.type
_entity.pdbx_description
1 polymer ?
#
loop_
_entity_poly.entity_id
_entity_poly.type
_entity_poly.pdbx_seq_one_letter_code
_entity_poly.pdbx_strand_id
1 'polypeptide(L)'
;MKKLFYLLTAAFSMLAFSGCSSVSPYDYGTNWLIRENDIPQYYSKFDLFYIGKAPKGYGDTHDIQFNWTKTHTNDIFGRGVRVFAPEIQTPDEKNVAAALEYYLEKFHEPGHPFVLLAEGKAADLLYAAMLNVDGITVDNGFIAAYLPDMQPKTAKQIAEDFSWDELKAAANADDFGVIVTWTSCINNEKINDPALKTGVYNINPLNWKIDATPGTEKESIKAVFYMPEHKNIFWRKVEVKNFCSAKINPERGVLEVRCPLPLLHVIDGKFSNNCISIFAGNISANAMKRTQNLIKYREWKSVK
;
A
#
# COMPACT_ATOMS: atom_id res chain seq x y z
N MET A 1 -18.26 -77.19 -4.15
CA MET A 1 -17.44 -76.35 -3.25
C MET A 1 -16.22 -75.87 -4.04
N LYS A 2 -16.21 -74.60 -4.46
CA LYS A 2 -15.28 -74.03 -5.45
C LYS A 2 -13.96 -73.62 -4.79
N LYS A 3 -12.86 -73.98 -5.43
CA LYS A 3 -11.47 -73.59 -5.11
C LYS A 3 -11.28 -72.08 -5.29
N LEU A 4 -10.69 -71.43 -4.29
CA LEU A 4 -10.33 -70.01 -4.29
C LEU A 4 -8.84 -69.91 -4.70
N PHE A 5 -8.59 -69.38 -5.89
CA PHE A 5 -7.25 -69.07 -6.40
C PHE A 5 -6.83 -67.68 -5.91
N TYR A 6 -5.69 -67.59 -5.25
CA TYR A 6 -4.99 -66.34 -4.93
C TYR A 6 -4.42 -65.74 -6.22
N LEU A 7 -4.78 -64.49 -6.52
CA LEU A 7 -4.13 -63.67 -7.54
C LEU A 7 -3.44 -62.51 -6.81
N LEU A 8 -2.11 -62.56 -6.80
CA LEU A 8 -1.25 -61.43 -6.45
C LEU A 8 -1.61 -60.24 -7.34
N THR A 9 -1.95 -59.11 -6.73
CA THR A 9 -1.85 -57.80 -7.37
C THR A 9 -0.88 -56.97 -6.56
N ALA A 10 0.28 -56.72 -7.17
CA ALA A 10 1.28 -55.79 -6.69
C ALA A 10 0.69 -54.36 -6.77
N ALA A 11 0.48 -53.73 -5.62
CA ALA A 11 0.20 -52.31 -5.55
C ALA A 11 1.51 -51.55 -5.78
N PHE A 12 1.80 -51.25 -7.04
CA PHE A 12 2.79 -50.25 -7.41
C PHE A 12 2.30 -48.89 -6.89
N SER A 13 2.89 -48.40 -5.81
CA SER A 13 2.71 -47.03 -5.35
C SER A 13 3.41 -46.11 -6.35
N MET A 14 2.66 -45.61 -7.34
CA MET A 14 3.07 -44.44 -8.12
C MET A 14 2.99 -43.22 -7.19
N LEU A 15 4.12 -42.89 -6.57
CA LEU A 15 4.42 -41.52 -6.17
C LEU A 15 4.46 -40.68 -7.45
N ALA A 16 3.32 -40.07 -7.78
CA ALA A 16 3.26 -39.01 -8.77
C ALA A 16 3.96 -37.78 -8.18
N PHE A 17 5.28 -37.71 -8.33
CA PHE A 17 5.99 -36.43 -8.34
C PHE A 17 5.57 -35.68 -9.61
N SER A 18 4.44 -34.98 -9.55
CA SER A 18 4.13 -33.89 -10.47
C SER A 18 4.98 -32.68 -10.08
N GLY A 19 6.27 -32.78 -10.37
CA GLY A 19 7.20 -31.64 -10.32
C GLY A 19 6.94 -30.71 -11.51
N CYS A 20 5.81 -30.01 -11.49
CA CYS A 20 5.75 -28.69 -12.11
C CYS A 20 6.09 -27.71 -11.00
N SER A 21 7.35 -27.24 -10.94
CA SER A 21 7.58 -25.97 -10.26
C SER A 21 6.92 -24.91 -11.15
N SER A 22 5.63 -24.65 -10.93
CA SER A 22 5.00 -23.45 -11.48
C SER A 22 5.71 -22.29 -10.80
N VAL A 23 6.65 -21.67 -11.52
CA VAL A 23 7.26 -20.41 -11.09
C VAL A 23 6.11 -19.46 -10.78
N SER A 24 6.06 -18.96 -9.55
CA SER A 24 5.03 -17.99 -9.15
C SER A 24 5.04 -16.82 -10.13
N PRO A 25 3.87 -16.29 -10.55
CA PRO A 25 3.84 -15.10 -11.41
C PRO A 25 4.52 -13.88 -10.75
N TYR A 26 4.75 -13.94 -9.43
CA TYR A 26 5.35 -12.89 -8.62
C TYR A 26 6.84 -13.10 -8.30
N ASP A 27 7.46 -14.11 -8.92
CA ASP A 27 8.87 -14.42 -8.72
C ASP A 27 9.81 -13.24 -9.09
N TYR A 28 11.01 -13.26 -8.52
CA TYR A 28 12.04 -12.24 -8.68
C TYR A 28 12.34 -11.92 -10.17
N GLY A 29 12.24 -12.93 -11.03
CA GLY A 29 12.45 -12.81 -12.48
C GLY A 29 11.38 -11.98 -13.20
N THR A 30 10.19 -11.79 -12.63
CA THR A 30 9.10 -11.00 -13.21
C THR A 30 8.88 -9.68 -12.46
N ASN A 31 9.46 -9.50 -11.27
CA ASN A 31 9.30 -8.30 -10.45
C ASN A 31 10.51 -7.35 -10.54
N TRP A 32 10.47 -6.45 -11.53
CA TRP A 32 11.58 -5.57 -11.94
C TRP A 32 11.99 -4.54 -10.89
N LEU A 33 11.04 -4.03 -10.09
CA LEU A 33 11.37 -3.08 -9.02
C LEU A 33 12.20 -3.72 -7.92
N ILE A 34 12.00 -5.00 -7.63
CA ILE A 34 12.85 -5.71 -6.69
C ILE A 34 14.30 -5.73 -7.23
N ARG A 35 14.49 -5.96 -8.53
CA ARG A 35 15.82 -5.95 -9.17
C ARG A 35 16.51 -4.58 -9.15
N GLU A 36 15.79 -3.49 -9.38
CA GLU A 36 16.37 -2.14 -9.30
C GLU A 36 16.56 -1.65 -7.86
N ASN A 37 15.83 -2.23 -6.92
CA ASN A 37 15.89 -1.91 -5.50
C ASN A 37 16.46 -3.08 -4.70
N ASP A 38 17.60 -3.61 -5.18
CA ASP A 38 18.35 -4.71 -4.57
C ASP A 38 19.07 -4.24 -3.30
N ILE A 39 18.28 -3.77 -2.35
CA ILE A 39 18.72 -3.45 -0.99
C ILE A 39 18.65 -4.76 -0.23
N PRO A 40 19.79 -5.32 0.20
CA PRO A 40 19.76 -6.48 1.08
C PRO A 40 18.98 -6.12 2.33
N GLN A 41 18.13 -7.03 2.79
CA GLN A 41 17.19 -6.80 3.88
C GLN A 41 17.82 -6.29 5.18
N TYR A 42 19.05 -6.70 5.48
CA TYR A 42 19.78 -6.20 6.65
C TYR A 42 20.04 -4.68 6.61
N TYR A 43 20.00 -4.08 5.41
CA TYR A 43 20.15 -2.64 5.21
C TYR A 43 18.81 -1.92 5.00
N SER A 44 17.68 -2.64 4.86
CA SER A 44 16.36 -2.01 4.82
C SER A 44 15.88 -1.67 6.23
N LYS A 45 15.21 -0.52 6.33
CA LYS A 45 14.54 -0.07 7.54
C LYS A 45 13.17 -0.72 7.66
N PHE A 46 12.51 -0.92 6.52
CA PHE A 46 11.28 -1.68 6.39
C PHE A 46 11.08 -2.12 4.92
N ASP A 47 10.17 -3.07 4.74
CA ASP A 47 9.67 -3.49 3.43
C ASP A 47 8.40 -2.72 3.05
N LEU A 48 8.27 -2.37 1.78
CA LEU A 48 7.08 -1.74 1.21
C LEU A 48 6.43 -2.68 0.21
N PHE A 49 5.24 -3.17 0.54
CA PHE A 49 4.36 -3.84 -0.40
C PHE A 49 3.46 -2.80 -1.07
N TYR A 50 3.54 -2.66 -2.39
CA TYR A 50 2.80 -1.65 -3.13
C TYR A 50 1.97 -2.25 -4.26
N ILE A 51 0.68 -1.90 -4.29
CA ILE A 51 -0.21 -2.18 -5.42
C ILE A 51 -0.66 -0.86 -6.03
N GLY A 52 -0.36 -0.67 -7.32
CA GLY A 52 -0.84 0.46 -8.07
C GLY A 52 -0.53 0.33 -9.56
N LYS A 53 -1.27 1.09 -10.36
CA LYS A 53 -1.09 1.15 -11.81
C LYS A 53 -1.06 2.61 -12.24
N ALA A 54 -0.30 2.93 -13.29
CA ALA A 54 -0.34 4.25 -13.88
C ALA A 54 -1.79 4.58 -14.32
N PRO A 55 -2.29 5.80 -14.07
CA PRO A 55 -3.63 6.21 -14.44
C PRO A 55 -3.84 6.11 -15.95
N LYS A 56 -5.09 5.89 -16.35
CA LYS A 56 -5.47 5.94 -17.77
C LYS A 56 -5.04 7.29 -18.36
N GLY A 57 -4.38 7.25 -19.51
CA GLY A 57 -3.85 8.44 -20.19
C GLY A 57 -2.33 8.63 -20.01
N TYR A 58 -1.71 8.04 -19.00
CA TYR A 58 -0.24 8.01 -18.88
C TYR A 58 0.41 7.12 -19.94
N GLY A 59 -0.35 6.13 -20.44
CA GLY A 59 0.10 5.10 -21.36
C GLY A 59 0.21 3.73 -20.68
N ASP A 60 0.10 2.66 -21.48
CA ASP A 60 0.09 1.27 -20.99
C ASP A 60 1.40 0.52 -21.31
N THR A 61 2.44 1.24 -21.76
CA THR A 61 3.74 0.62 -22.01
C THR A 61 4.39 0.19 -20.69
N HIS A 62 5.14 -0.90 -20.75
CA HIS A 62 5.92 -1.42 -19.62
C HIS A 62 6.76 -0.33 -18.92
N ASP A 63 7.49 0.50 -19.68
CA ASP A 63 8.33 1.57 -19.14
C ASP A 63 7.55 2.62 -18.34
N ILE A 64 6.31 2.91 -18.75
CA ILE A 64 5.46 3.90 -18.08
C ILE A 64 4.96 3.34 -16.76
N GLN A 65 4.51 2.08 -16.74
CA GLN A 65 4.10 1.40 -15.52
C GLN A 65 5.27 1.26 -14.54
N PHE A 66 6.44 0.91 -15.06
CA PHE A 66 7.67 0.84 -14.28
C PHE A 66 8.03 2.17 -13.62
N ASN A 67 8.13 3.25 -14.42
CA ASN A 67 8.52 4.56 -13.90
C ASN A 67 7.45 5.18 -12.98
N TRP A 68 6.16 4.91 -13.25
CA TRP A 68 5.08 5.25 -12.32
C TRP A 68 5.31 4.59 -10.97
N THR A 69 5.45 3.27 -10.95
CA THR A 69 5.61 2.53 -9.70
C THR A 69 6.88 2.92 -8.97
N LYS A 70 7.99 3.14 -9.68
CA LYS A 70 9.24 3.68 -9.11
C LYS A 70 9.05 5.04 -8.46
N THR A 71 8.30 5.93 -9.11
CA THR A 71 7.98 7.25 -8.57
C THR A 71 7.16 7.16 -7.29
N HIS A 72 6.24 6.19 -7.19
CA HIS A 72 5.36 6.00 -6.02
C HIS A 72 5.97 5.18 -4.89
N THR A 73 7.16 4.61 -5.11
CA THR A 73 7.84 3.74 -4.15
C THR A 73 9.24 4.29 -3.87
N ASN A 74 10.25 3.84 -4.60
CA ASN A 74 11.65 4.14 -4.33
C ASN A 74 11.96 5.65 -4.30
N ASP A 75 11.33 6.45 -5.16
CA ASP A 75 11.54 7.91 -5.16
C ASP A 75 10.90 8.63 -3.95
N ILE A 76 9.81 8.10 -3.40
CA ILE A 76 9.12 8.67 -2.23
C ILE A 76 9.79 8.23 -0.93
N PHE A 77 10.06 6.95 -0.81
CA PHE A 77 10.55 6.33 0.42
C PHE A 77 12.08 6.36 0.53
N GLY A 78 12.77 6.51 -0.60
CA GLY A 78 14.22 6.69 -0.67
C GLY A 78 15.01 5.43 -0.35
N ARG A 79 16.32 5.63 -0.14
CA ARG A 79 17.26 4.55 0.16
C ARG A 79 16.98 3.94 1.53
N GLY A 80 16.95 2.61 1.59
CA GLY A 80 16.72 1.84 2.81
C GLY A 80 15.28 1.36 2.98
N VAL A 81 14.47 1.36 1.91
CA VAL A 81 13.18 0.67 1.87
C VAL A 81 13.23 -0.36 0.77
N ARG A 82 12.99 -1.61 1.10
CA ARG A 82 12.99 -2.71 0.13
C ARG A 82 11.56 -2.85 -0.42
N VAL A 83 11.41 -2.76 -1.74
CA VAL A 83 10.09 -2.60 -2.37
C VAL A 83 9.67 -3.89 -3.05
N PHE A 84 8.48 -4.37 -2.72
CA PHE A 84 7.77 -5.42 -3.43
C PHE A 84 6.54 -4.81 -4.12
N ALA A 85 6.59 -4.66 -5.44
CA ALA A 85 5.53 -4.03 -6.21
C ALA A 85 5.13 -4.91 -7.41
N PRO A 86 4.34 -5.97 -7.18
CA PRO A 86 4.04 -6.96 -8.20
C PRO A 86 3.14 -6.38 -9.30
N GLU A 87 3.40 -6.75 -10.55
CA GLU A 87 2.47 -6.48 -11.64
C GLU A 87 1.35 -7.53 -11.59
N ILE A 88 0.14 -7.10 -11.24
CA ILE A 88 -1.05 -7.95 -11.23
C ILE A 88 -1.86 -7.66 -12.48
N GLN A 89 -1.80 -8.58 -13.46
CA GLN A 89 -2.47 -8.40 -14.77
C GLN A 89 -3.97 -8.17 -14.64
N THR A 90 -4.62 -8.96 -13.77
CA THR A 90 -6.05 -8.87 -13.47
C THR A 90 -6.22 -8.58 -11.98
N PRO A 91 -6.25 -7.31 -11.57
CA PRO A 91 -6.37 -6.97 -10.16
C PRO A 91 -7.79 -7.28 -9.67
N ASP A 92 -7.88 -8.35 -8.89
CA ASP A 92 -9.02 -8.76 -8.09
C ASP A 92 -8.54 -9.16 -6.69
N GLU A 93 -9.47 -9.36 -5.75
CA GLU A 93 -9.17 -9.67 -4.35
C GLU A 93 -8.28 -10.91 -4.22
N LYS A 94 -8.58 -11.96 -5.00
CA LYS A 94 -7.84 -13.23 -4.97
C LYS A 94 -6.40 -13.07 -5.44
N ASN A 95 -6.18 -12.36 -6.54
CA ASN A 95 -4.84 -12.18 -7.09
C ASN A 95 -4.00 -11.25 -6.21
N VAL A 96 -4.63 -10.24 -5.60
CA VAL A 96 -3.96 -9.37 -4.61
C VAL A 96 -3.61 -10.14 -3.34
N ALA A 97 -4.51 -10.99 -2.83
CA ALA A 97 -4.24 -11.88 -1.71
C ALA A 97 -3.08 -12.82 -2.01
N ALA A 98 -3.09 -13.50 -3.16
CA ALA A 98 -2.00 -14.38 -3.59
C ALA A 98 -0.65 -13.65 -3.72
N ALA A 99 -0.66 -12.39 -4.15
CA ALA A 99 0.56 -11.58 -4.22
C ALA A 99 1.06 -11.19 -2.82
N LEU A 100 0.15 -10.87 -1.90
CA LEU A 100 0.47 -10.53 -0.52
C LEU A 100 0.98 -11.74 0.26
N GLU A 101 0.35 -12.90 0.11
CA GLU A 101 0.81 -14.19 0.63
C GLU A 101 2.20 -14.52 0.11
N TYR A 102 2.42 -14.40 -1.21
CA TYR A 102 3.74 -14.66 -1.79
C TYR A 102 4.80 -13.73 -1.19
N TYR A 103 4.49 -12.44 -1.03
CA TYR A 103 5.38 -11.51 -0.35
C TYR A 103 5.69 -11.96 1.08
N LEU A 104 4.67 -12.28 1.89
CA LEU A 104 4.85 -12.71 3.28
C LEU A 104 5.64 -14.02 3.42
N GLU A 105 5.46 -14.96 2.48
CA GLU A 105 6.09 -16.28 2.54
C GLU A 105 7.50 -16.33 1.93
N LYS A 106 7.76 -15.56 0.87
CA LYS A 106 8.97 -15.71 0.05
C LYS A 106 9.90 -14.52 0.09
N PHE A 107 9.41 -13.35 0.51
CA PHE A 107 10.16 -12.11 0.47
C PHE A 107 10.39 -11.50 1.86
N HIS A 108 9.34 -11.50 2.67
CA HIS A 108 9.34 -10.98 4.02
C HIS A 108 10.05 -11.94 4.99
N GLU A 109 10.81 -11.40 5.96
CA GLU A 109 11.30 -12.20 7.08
C GLU A 109 10.48 -11.87 8.33
N PRO A 110 10.02 -12.87 9.09
CA PRO A 110 9.25 -12.64 10.29
C PRO A 110 9.92 -11.68 11.26
N GLY A 111 9.19 -10.63 11.66
CA GLY A 111 9.68 -9.59 12.54
C GLY A 111 10.43 -8.45 11.83
N HIS A 112 10.75 -8.53 10.54
CA HIS A 112 11.21 -7.34 9.82
C HIS A 112 10.06 -6.32 9.69
N PRO A 113 10.27 -5.01 9.86
CA PRO A 113 9.14 -4.09 9.74
C PRO A 113 8.64 -4.01 8.28
N PHE A 114 7.32 -3.94 8.07
CA PHE A 114 6.75 -3.75 6.74
C PHE A 114 5.50 -2.86 6.70
N VAL A 115 5.29 -2.23 5.55
CA VAL A 115 4.20 -1.29 5.25
C VAL A 115 3.47 -1.75 3.99
N LEU A 116 2.15 -1.62 4.01
CA LEU A 116 1.30 -1.84 2.83
C LEU A 116 0.87 -0.47 2.26
N LEU A 117 0.86 -0.33 0.94
CA LEU A 117 0.49 0.91 0.27
C LEU A 117 -0.32 0.63 -1.01
N ALA A 118 -1.50 1.24 -1.10
CA ALA A 118 -2.31 1.26 -2.32
C ALA A 118 -3.27 2.45 -2.28
N GLU A 119 -3.90 2.77 -3.41
CA GLU A 119 -4.83 3.91 -3.51
C GLU A 119 -6.11 3.52 -4.24
N GLY A 120 -7.23 4.15 -3.87
CA GLY A 120 -8.49 4.04 -4.59
C GLY A 120 -8.98 2.59 -4.65
N LYS A 121 -9.31 2.13 -5.86
CA LYS A 121 -9.71 0.74 -6.09
C LYS A 121 -8.63 -0.28 -5.72
N ALA A 122 -7.35 0.06 -5.87
CA ALA A 122 -6.28 -0.84 -5.44
C ALA A 122 -6.23 -0.95 -3.91
N ALA A 123 -6.54 0.15 -3.21
CA ALA A 123 -6.68 0.15 -1.75
C ALA A 123 -7.87 -0.70 -1.28
N ASP A 124 -9.00 -0.66 -2.00
CA ASP A 124 -10.14 -1.55 -1.73
C ASP A 124 -9.76 -3.03 -1.85
N LEU A 125 -9.07 -3.40 -2.93
CA LEU A 125 -8.64 -4.77 -3.16
C LEU A 125 -7.60 -5.23 -2.13
N LEU A 126 -6.67 -4.34 -1.75
CA LEU A 126 -5.68 -4.64 -0.72
C LEU A 126 -6.33 -4.79 0.66
N TYR A 127 -7.28 -3.91 1.02
CA TYR A 127 -8.06 -4.06 2.25
C TYR A 127 -8.78 -5.41 2.30
N ALA A 128 -9.45 -5.80 1.21
CA ALA A 128 -10.17 -7.07 1.13
C ALA A 128 -9.21 -8.27 1.20
N ALA A 129 -8.06 -8.19 0.53
CA ALA A 129 -7.02 -9.21 0.62
C ALA A 129 -6.51 -9.37 2.06
N MET A 130 -6.28 -8.27 2.78
CA MET A 130 -5.81 -8.31 4.18
C MET A 130 -6.75 -9.07 5.12
N LEU A 131 -8.05 -9.15 4.81
CA LEU A 131 -9.01 -9.91 5.63
C LEU A 131 -8.85 -11.43 5.50
N ASN A 132 -8.18 -11.89 4.43
CA ASN A 132 -8.07 -13.30 4.09
C ASN A 132 -6.64 -13.82 4.16
N VAL A 133 -5.67 -12.98 4.51
CA VAL A 133 -4.24 -13.31 4.52
C VAL A 133 -3.69 -13.26 5.94
N ASP A 134 -3.16 -14.39 6.40
CA ASP A 134 -2.52 -14.50 7.70
C ASP A 134 -1.16 -13.77 7.74
N GLY A 135 -0.68 -13.46 8.94
CA GLY A 135 0.66 -12.89 9.15
C GLY A 135 0.73 -11.36 9.02
N ILE A 136 -0.40 -10.67 8.90
CA ILE A 136 -0.48 -9.20 8.93
C ILE A 136 -0.60 -8.73 10.38
N THR A 137 0.42 -9.03 11.19
CA THR A 137 0.40 -8.76 12.62
C THR A 137 1.59 -7.92 13.06
N VAL A 138 1.42 -7.22 14.18
CA VAL A 138 2.51 -6.42 14.79
C VAL A 138 3.70 -7.29 15.14
N ASP A 139 3.49 -8.54 15.57
CA ASP A 139 4.56 -9.48 15.87
C ASP A 139 5.33 -9.90 14.61
N ASN A 140 4.62 -10.07 13.48
CA ASN A 140 5.28 -10.33 12.21
C ASN A 140 5.96 -9.09 11.59
N GLY A 141 5.75 -7.90 12.16
CA GLY A 141 6.38 -6.65 11.71
C GLY A 141 5.47 -5.69 10.97
N PHE A 142 4.16 -5.94 10.94
CA PHE A 142 3.22 -5.03 10.30
C PHE A 142 3.20 -3.67 11.02
N ILE A 143 3.52 -2.61 10.27
CA ILE A 143 3.55 -1.24 10.78
C ILE A 143 2.22 -0.55 10.52
N ALA A 144 1.83 -0.44 9.25
CA ALA A 144 0.62 0.24 8.82
C ALA A 144 0.26 -0.13 7.37
N ALA A 145 -1.03 0.00 7.06
CA ALA A 145 -1.53 0.03 5.69
C ALA A 145 -2.01 1.45 5.35
N TYR A 146 -1.38 2.09 4.37
CA TYR A 146 -1.80 3.39 3.84
C TYR A 146 -2.69 3.16 2.63
N LEU A 147 -3.99 3.43 2.81
CA LEU A 147 -5.06 3.08 1.89
C LEU A 147 -5.94 4.31 1.55
N PRO A 148 -5.36 5.43 1.04
CA PRO A 148 -6.14 6.59 0.65
C PRO A 148 -7.18 6.28 -0.43
N ASP A 149 -8.29 7.00 -0.38
CA ASP A 149 -9.39 6.98 -1.34
C ASP A 149 -10.05 5.61 -1.56
N MET A 150 -9.86 4.67 -0.63
CA MET A 150 -10.66 3.45 -0.58
C MET A 150 -12.12 3.75 -0.20
N GLN A 151 -12.99 2.75 -0.32
CA GLN A 151 -14.39 2.81 0.10
C GLN A 151 -14.50 3.34 1.54
N PRO A 152 -15.32 4.38 1.78
CA PRO A 152 -15.46 4.99 3.11
C PRO A 152 -15.83 3.97 4.20
N LYS A 153 -15.05 3.95 5.28
CA LYS A 153 -15.31 3.12 6.47
C LYS A 153 -15.28 3.96 7.73
N THR A 154 -16.00 3.52 8.76
CA THR A 154 -15.88 4.06 10.12
C THR A 154 -14.71 3.39 10.85
N ALA A 155 -14.15 4.06 11.87
CA ALA A 155 -13.09 3.46 12.69
C ALA A 155 -13.55 2.17 13.40
N LYS A 156 -14.83 2.09 13.76
CA LYS A 156 -15.45 0.91 14.37
C LYS A 156 -15.49 -0.27 13.38
N GLN A 157 -15.92 -0.04 12.15
CA GLN A 157 -15.92 -1.08 11.11
C GLN A 157 -14.51 -1.62 10.86
N ILE A 158 -13.49 -0.75 10.81
CA ILE A 158 -12.10 -1.20 10.66
C ILE A 158 -11.67 -2.10 11.83
N ALA A 159 -12.01 -1.74 13.07
CA ALA A 159 -11.67 -2.55 14.23
C ALA A 159 -12.45 -3.89 14.29
N GLU A 160 -13.69 -3.92 13.78
CA GLU A 160 -14.49 -5.15 13.67
C GLU A 160 -13.92 -6.07 12.58
N ASP A 161 -13.60 -5.49 11.42
CA ASP A 161 -13.04 -6.18 10.24
C ASP A 161 -11.69 -6.85 10.57
N PHE A 162 -10.87 -6.28 11.46
CA PHE A 162 -9.54 -6.83 11.83
C PHE A 162 -9.42 -7.23 13.31
N SER A 163 -10.53 -7.63 13.92
CA SER A 163 -10.58 -7.93 15.36
C SER A 163 -9.64 -9.05 15.80
N TRP A 164 -9.37 -10.04 14.94
CA TRP A 164 -8.49 -11.18 15.23
C TRP A 164 -7.00 -10.85 15.18
N ASP A 165 -6.60 -9.84 14.38
CA ASP A 165 -5.20 -9.37 14.27
C ASP A 165 -4.91 -8.15 15.15
N GLU A 166 -5.90 -7.73 15.95
CA GLU A 166 -5.87 -6.52 16.79
C GLU A 166 -5.54 -5.22 16.01
N LEU A 167 -5.81 -5.19 14.70
CA LEU A 167 -5.59 -3.98 13.89
C LEU A 167 -6.73 -2.98 14.09
N LYS A 168 -6.41 -1.70 13.91
CA LYS A 168 -7.35 -0.60 14.13
C LYS A 168 -7.08 0.58 13.21
N ALA A 169 -8.05 1.48 13.09
CA ALA A 169 -7.81 2.78 12.48
C ALA A 169 -6.74 3.57 13.26
N ALA A 170 -5.84 4.25 12.56
CA ALA A 170 -4.86 5.12 13.20
C ALA A 170 -5.55 6.31 13.92
N ALA A 171 -5.09 6.62 15.12
CA ALA A 171 -5.57 7.76 15.90
C ALA A 171 -4.57 8.93 15.88
N ASN A 172 -3.29 8.63 15.67
CA ASN A 172 -2.20 9.61 15.66
C ASN A 172 -0.99 9.13 14.82
N ALA A 173 0.06 9.94 14.80
CA ALA A 173 1.28 9.69 14.04
C ALA A 173 2.13 8.51 14.55
N ASP A 174 1.96 8.11 15.82
CA ASP A 174 2.84 7.19 16.54
C ASP A 174 2.32 5.75 16.63
N ASP A 175 1.05 5.52 16.31
CA ASP A 175 0.47 4.18 16.33
C ASP A 175 1.17 3.21 15.36
N PHE A 176 1.04 1.91 15.57
CA PHE A 176 1.46 0.85 14.64
C PHE A 176 0.46 -0.30 14.72
N GLY A 177 0.48 -1.20 13.74
CA GLY A 177 -0.60 -2.17 13.56
C GLY A 177 -1.90 -1.49 13.14
N VAL A 178 -1.83 -0.51 12.24
CA VAL A 178 -2.98 0.37 11.93
C VAL A 178 -3.32 0.52 10.46
N ILE A 179 -4.58 0.80 10.20
CA ILE A 179 -5.10 1.22 8.90
C ILE A 179 -5.15 2.75 8.85
N VAL A 180 -4.53 3.33 7.84
CA VAL A 180 -4.42 4.77 7.60
C VAL A 180 -5.15 5.08 6.30
N THR A 181 -6.25 5.84 6.37
CA THR A 181 -7.05 6.17 5.19
C THR A 181 -7.73 7.53 5.33
N TRP A 182 -8.12 8.10 4.20
CA TRP A 182 -8.92 9.30 4.08
C TRP A 182 -9.58 9.30 2.69
N THR A 183 -10.69 10.02 2.55
CA THR A 183 -11.34 10.27 1.25
C THR A 183 -11.06 11.70 0.82
N SER A 184 -10.33 11.87 -0.26
CA SER A 184 -9.81 13.16 -0.71
C SER A 184 -10.85 13.93 -1.51
N CYS A 185 -11.01 15.20 -1.19
CA CYS A 185 -11.81 16.17 -1.95
C CYS A 185 -10.88 17.30 -2.39
N ILE A 186 -10.29 17.16 -3.58
CA ILE A 186 -9.30 18.09 -4.10
C ILE A 186 -10.00 19.30 -4.71
N ASN A 187 -9.63 20.51 -4.26
CA ASN A 187 -10.09 21.79 -4.82
C ASN A 187 -11.61 21.93 -4.97
N ASN A 188 -12.38 21.43 -4.00
CA ASN A 188 -13.85 21.38 -4.03
C ASN A 188 -14.45 20.57 -5.18
N GLU A 189 -13.76 19.54 -5.65
CA GLU A 189 -14.39 18.60 -6.59
C GLU A 189 -15.68 18.01 -5.97
N LYS A 190 -16.68 17.81 -6.84
CA LYS A 190 -17.94 17.21 -6.43
C LYS A 190 -17.71 15.71 -6.28
N ILE A 191 -17.80 15.22 -5.04
CA ILE A 191 -17.83 13.79 -4.76
C ILE A 191 -19.28 13.37 -4.57
N ASN A 192 -19.76 12.52 -5.47
CA ASN A 192 -21.09 11.94 -5.41
C ASN A 192 -20.98 10.48 -4.97
N ASP A 193 -20.62 10.27 -3.71
CA ASP A 193 -20.56 8.94 -3.09
C ASP A 193 -21.60 8.85 -1.96
N PRO A 194 -22.64 8.01 -2.07
CA PRO A 194 -23.65 7.86 -1.03
C PRO A 194 -23.11 7.23 0.27
N ALA A 195 -21.93 6.60 0.24
CA ALA A 195 -21.28 6.07 1.43
C ALA A 195 -20.68 7.19 2.29
N LEU A 196 -20.44 8.37 1.73
CA LEU A 196 -19.95 9.54 2.45
C LEU A 196 -21.03 10.16 3.33
N LYS A 197 -20.75 10.17 4.62
CA LYS A 197 -21.63 10.66 5.67
C LYS A 197 -20.84 10.99 6.92
N THR A 198 -21.48 11.65 7.87
CA THR A 198 -20.94 11.84 9.22
C THR A 198 -20.50 10.51 9.83
N GLY A 199 -19.28 10.48 10.37
CA GLY A 199 -18.70 9.31 11.04
C GLY A 199 -17.75 8.48 10.19
N VAL A 200 -17.59 8.78 8.90
CA VAL A 200 -16.50 8.20 8.08
C VAL A 200 -15.15 8.59 8.68
N TYR A 201 -14.29 7.59 8.86
CA TYR A 201 -12.94 7.78 9.38
C TYR A 201 -12.05 8.41 8.31
N ASN A 202 -11.38 9.48 8.71
CA ASN A 202 -10.36 10.17 7.94
C ASN A 202 -9.22 10.54 8.89
N ILE A 203 -7.99 10.43 8.43
CA ILE A 203 -6.83 11.00 9.10
C ILE A 203 -6.14 11.99 8.15
N ASN A 204 -5.81 13.18 8.66
CA ASN A 204 -5.16 14.22 7.87
C ASN A 204 -3.66 13.92 7.75
N PRO A 205 -3.09 13.64 6.57
CA PRO A 205 -1.68 13.29 6.43
C PRO A 205 -0.72 14.44 6.77
N LEU A 206 -1.20 15.68 6.81
CA LEU A 206 -0.35 16.83 7.13
C LEU A 206 0.02 16.88 8.61
N ASN A 207 -0.89 16.49 9.50
CA ASN A 207 -0.68 16.58 10.96
C ASN A 207 -1.01 15.29 11.73
N TRP A 208 -1.48 14.25 11.03
CA TRP A 208 -1.88 12.94 11.56
C TRP A 208 -2.99 13.01 12.61
N LYS A 209 -3.85 14.02 12.53
CA LYS A 209 -5.04 14.16 13.38
C LYS A 209 -6.28 13.65 12.67
N ILE A 210 -7.24 13.20 13.47
CA ILE A 210 -8.54 12.67 13.03
C ILE A 210 -9.69 13.67 13.23
N ASP A 211 -9.38 14.84 13.78
CA ASP A 211 -10.34 15.91 14.03
C ASP A 211 -10.28 16.98 12.92
N ALA A 212 -11.13 18.00 13.03
CA ALA A 212 -11.18 19.10 12.07
C ALA A 212 -10.00 20.09 12.19
N THR A 213 -8.91 19.75 12.89
CA THR A 213 -7.72 20.61 12.95
C THR A 213 -7.13 20.76 11.54
N PRO A 214 -7.01 22.00 11.02
CA PRO A 214 -6.45 22.23 9.70
C PRO A 214 -4.95 21.88 9.69
N GLY A 215 -4.52 21.22 8.62
CA GLY A 215 -3.14 21.09 8.21
C GLY A 215 -2.80 22.18 7.19
N THR A 216 -1.74 22.92 7.46
CA THR A 216 -1.25 24.05 6.65
C THR A 216 -0.28 23.59 5.58
N GLU A 217 -0.03 24.44 4.58
CA GLU A 217 0.95 24.16 3.53
C GLU A 217 2.33 23.89 4.10
N LYS A 218 2.72 24.51 5.22
CA LYS A 218 4.02 24.28 5.86
C LYS A 218 4.20 22.86 6.38
N GLU A 219 3.11 22.14 6.63
CA GLU A 219 3.12 20.75 7.06
C GLU A 219 3.17 19.78 5.87
N SER A 220 3.00 20.26 4.64
CA SER A 220 3.22 19.48 3.41
C SER A 220 4.72 19.38 3.13
N ILE A 221 5.31 18.24 3.52
CA ILE A 221 6.75 18.00 3.45
C ILE A 221 7.23 18.07 2.00
N LYS A 222 6.59 17.30 1.12
CA LYS A 222 6.73 17.36 -0.33
C LYS A 222 5.63 16.54 -1.02
N ALA A 223 5.12 17.06 -2.12
CA ALA A 223 4.43 16.27 -3.14
C ALA A 223 5.44 15.77 -4.18
N VAL A 224 5.18 14.63 -4.79
CA VAL A 224 6.02 14.03 -5.83
C VAL A 224 5.12 13.62 -6.99
N PHE A 225 5.40 14.12 -8.19
CA PHE A 225 4.60 13.84 -9.39
C PHE A 225 5.45 13.17 -10.47
N TYR A 226 4.87 12.17 -11.13
CA TYR A 226 5.39 11.60 -12.36
C TYR A 226 4.77 12.29 -13.57
N MET A 227 5.58 12.70 -14.55
CA MET A 227 5.17 13.40 -15.77
C MET A 227 5.72 12.66 -17.01
N PRO A 228 4.99 11.65 -17.55
CA PRO A 228 5.49 10.80 -18.64
C PRO A 228 5.75 11.56 -19.95
N GLU A 229 5.04 12.66 -20.18
CA GLU A 229 5.11 13.49 -21.38
C GLU A 229 6.44 14.24 -21.52
N HIS A 230 7.17 14.42 -20.42
CA HIS A 230 8.49 15.05 -20.48
C HIS A 230 9.46 14.16 -21.26
N LYS A 231 10.02 14.73 -22.34
CA LYS A 231 10.99 14.03 -23.21
C LYS A 231 12.26 13.62 -22.46
N ASN A 232 12.69 14.42 -21.48
CA ASN A 232 13.86 14.12 -20.70
C ASN A 232 13.46 13.34 -19.44
N ILE A 233 13.92 12.09 -19.35
CA ILE A 233 13.63 11.14 -18.27
C ILE A 233 13.94 11.70 -16.87
N PHE A 234 14.95 12.57 -16.72
CA PHE A 234 15.32 13.16 -15.44
C PHE A 234 14.31 14.21 -14.94
N TRP A 235 13.48 14.74 -15.84
CA TRP A 235 12.46 15.74 -15.54
C TRP A 235 11.05 15.16 -15.50
N ARG A 236 10.93 13.84 -15.67
CA ARG A 236 9.67 13.13 -15.48
C ARG A 236 9.28 13.03 -14.01
N LYS A 237 10.13 13.45 -13.08
CA LYS A 237 9.81 13.55 -11.65
C LYS A 237 9.87 15.01 -11.22
N VAL A 238 8.81 15.48 -10.57
CA VAL A 238 8.74 16.82 -9.99
C VAL A 238 8.41 16.72 -8.51
N GLU A 239 9.24 17.34 -7.67
CA GLU A 239 9.03 17.41 -6.22
C GLU A 239 8.66 18.85 -5.83
N VAL A 240 7.58 19.02 -5.08
CA VAL A 240 7.09 20.35 -4.67
C VAL A 240 6.83 20.39 -3.18
N LYS A 241 7.57 21.24 -2.46
CA LYS A 241 7.36 21.48 -1.02
C LYS A 241 6.18 22.41 -0.79
N ASN A 242 5.57 22.32 0.38
CA ASN A 242 4.45 23.15 0.78
C ASN A 242 3.31 23.14 -0.26
N PHE A 243 3.03 21.97 -0.83
CA PHE A 243 2.18 21.87 -2.02
C PHE A 243 0.70 22.06 -1.70
N CYS A 244 0.22 21.56 -0.56
CA CYS A 244 -1.20 21.60 -0.25
C CYS A 244 -1.48 21.91 1.22
N SER A 245 -2.66 22.47 1.49
CA SER A 245 -3.28 22.45 2.81
C SER A 245 -4.45 21.46 2.81
N ALA A 246 -4.79 20.92 3.98
CA ALA A 246 -5.82 19.91 4.10
C ALA A 246 -6.58 20.02 5.42
N LYS A 247 -7.89 19.79 5.40
CA LYS A 247 -8.75 19.82 6.58
C LYS A 247 -9.84 18.75 6.47
N ILE A 248 -10.04 17.99 7.54
CA ILE A 248 -11.18 17.05 7.60
C ILE A 248 -12.47 17.86 7.70
N ASN A 249 -13.43 17.51 6.84
CA ASN A 249 -14.81 17.97 6.93
C ASN A 249 -15.67 16.80 7.47
N PRO A 250 -15.99 16.78 8.78
CA PRO A 250 -16.70 15.66 9.40
C PRO A 250 -18.12 15.49 8.88
N GLU A 251 -18.79 16.56 8.44
CA GLU A 251 -20.16 16.51 7.92
C GLU A 251 -20.22 15.84 6.55
N ARG A 252 -19.22 16.12 5.70
CA ARG A 252 -19.09 15.51 4.38
C ARG A 252 -18.38 14.15 4.42
N GLY A 253 -17.68 13.83 5.50
CA GLY A 253 -16.90 12.60 5.64
C GLY A 253 -15.65 12.55 4.75
N VAL A 254 -15.08 13.72 4.41
CA VAL A 254 -13.93 13.83 3.48
C VAL A 254 -12.80 14.66 4.05
N LEU A 255 -11.59 14.46 3.52
CA LEU A 255 -10.45 15.35 3.65
C LEU A 255 -10.49 16.40 2.52
N GLU A 256 -10.83 17.64 2.85
CA GLU A 256 -10.77 18.75 1.90
C GLU A 256 -9.31 19.15 1.68
N VAL A 257 -8.83 19.01 0.45
CA VAL A 257 -7.45 19.32 0.08
C VAL A 257 -7.45 20.54 -0.84
N ARG A 258 -6.61 21.53 -0.52
CA ARG A 258 -6.38 22.72 -1.33
C ARG A 258 -5.00 22.64 -1.94
N CYS A 259 -4.95 22.65 -3.27
CA CYS A 259 -3.72 22.61 -4.04
C CYS A 259 -3.67 23.83 -4.98
N PRO A 260 -2.48 24.39 -5.28
CA PRO A 260 -2.27 25.44 -6.26
C PRO A 260 -2.91 25.11 -7.61
N LEU A 261 -3.52 26.12 -8.24
CA LEU A 261 -3.99 26.06 -9.61
C LEU A 261 -3.06 26.90 -10.53
N PRO A 262 -2.76 26.44 -11.76
CA PRO A 262 -3.14 25.14 -12.32
C PRO A 262 -2.41 24.00 -11.60
N LEU A 263 -3.07 22.84 -11.52
CA LEU A 263 -2.42 21.64 -10.98
C LEU A 263 -1.22 21.29 -11.86
N LEU A 264 -0.12 20.88 -11.24
CA LEU A 264 1.17 20.67 -11.91
C LEU A 264 1.09 19.68 -13.08
N HIS A 265 0.13 18.75 -13.04
CA HIS A 265 -0.01 17.75 -14.07
C HIS A 265 -1.48 17.37 -14.25
N VAL A 266 -1.98 17.58 -15.46
CA VAL A 266 -3.36 17.30 -15.86
C VAL A 266 -3.27 16.52 -17.17
N ILE A 267 -3.59 15.23 -17.13
CA ILE A 267 -3.69 14.42 -18.36
C ILE A 267 -5.12 14.50 -18.87
N ASP A 268 -5.30 14.89 -20.13
CA ASP A 268 -6.62 14.98 -20.78
C ASP A 268 -7.66 15.79 -19.98
N GLY A 269 -7.22 16.88 -19.33
CA GLY A 269 -8.09 17.73 -18.52
C GLY A 269 -8.42 17.16 -17.13
N LYS A 270 -7.81 16.04 -16.72
CA LYS A 270 -7.97 15.45 -15.38
C LYS A 270 -6.65 15.43 -14.64
N PHE A 271 -6.64 16.02 -13.44
CA PHE A 271 -5.66 15.63 -12.45
C PHE A 271 -5.92 14.17 -12.14
N SER A 272 -4.91 13.31 -12.25
CA SER A 272 -5.02 12.00 -11.63
C SER A 272 -5.08 12.28 -10.13
N ASN A 273 -6.28 12.22 -9.54
CA ASN A 273 -6.49 12.25 -8.10
C ASN A 273 -5.57 11.18 -7.51
N ASN A 274 -4.39 11.62 -7.11
CA ASN A 274 -3.30 10.78 -6.67
C ASN A 274 -2.81 11.34 -5.35
N CYS A 275 -3.40 10.80 -4.30
CA CYS A 275 -3.19 11.24 -2.95
C CYS A 275 -1.85 10.75 -2.41
N ILE A 276 -1.33 9.64 -2.93
CA ILE A 276 0.04 9.22 -2.65
C ILE A 276 1.02 10.28 -3.16
N SER A 277 0.81 10.82 -4.37
CA SER A 277 1.64 11.90 -4.93
C SER A 277 1.55 13.19 -4.13
N ILE A 278 0.33 13.63 -3.78
CA ILE A 278 0.12 14.87 -3.01
C ILE A 278 0.78 14.81 -1.62
N PHE A 279 0.64 13.68 -0.93
CA PHE A 279 1.10 13.50 0.45
C PHE A 279 2.40 12.66 0.55
N ALA A 280 3.12 12.49 -0.55
CA ALA A 280 4.29 11.61 -0.68
C ALA A 280 5.29 11.73 0.48
N GLY A 281 5.76 12.96 0.74
CA GLY A 281 6.73 13.22 1.81
C GLY A 281 6.18 12.93 3.20
N ASN A 282 4.90 13.25 3.42
CA ASN A 282 4.21 13.00 4.69
C ASN A 282 4.08 11.50 4.96
N ILE A 283 3.56 10.73 3.99
CA ILE A 283 3.41 9.26 4.08
C ILE A 283 4.77 8.61 4.36
N SER A 284 5.81 8.97 3.59
CA SER A 284 7.17 8.45 3.77
C SER A 284 7.73 8.74 5.17
N ALA A 285 7.61 9.99 5.64
CA ALA A 285 8.06 10.37 6.97
C ALA A 285 7.29 9.66 8.09
N ASN A 286 5.98 9.45 7.94
CA ASN A 286 5.18 8.75 8.93
C ASN A 286 5.45 7.25 8.96
N ALA A 287 5.60 6.60 7.79
CA ALA A 287 6.02 5.20 7.72
C ALA A 287 7.36 5.00 8.46
N MET A 288 8.32 5.89 8.25
CA MET A 288 9.60 5.88 8.97
C MET A 288 9.41 6.04 10.49
N LYS A 289 8.58 7.00 10.91
CA LYS A 289 8.32 7.25 12.34
C LYS A 289 7.69 6.04 13.02
N ARG A 290 6.66 5.44 12.42
CA ARG A 290 5.99 4.24 12.96
C ARG A 290 6.94 3.03 12.99
N THR A 291 7.80 2.88 11.98
CA THR A 291 8.87 1.87 11.98
C THR A 291 9.78 2.01 13.20
N GLN A 292 10.28 3.22 13.45
CA GLN A 292 11.14 3.50 14.61
C GLN A 292 10.42 3.23 15.93
N ASN A 293 9.13 3.55 16.03
CA ASN A 293 8.33 3.30 17.23
C ASN A 293 8.13 1.80 17.48
N LEU A 294 7.87 1.01 16.44
CA LEU A 294 7.76 -0.45 16.55
C LEU A 294 9.07 -1.08 17.05
N ILE A 295 10.21 -0.66 16.48
CA ILE A 295 11.53 -1.13 16.90
C ILE A 295 11.77 -0.83 18.38
N LYS A 296 11.55 0.42 18.80
CA LYS A 296 11.69 0.83 20.22
C LYS A 296 10.76 0.05 21.15
N TYR A 297 9.53 -0.19 20.72
CA TYR A 297 8.55 -0.97 21.48
C TYR A 297 9.03 -2.41 21.72
N ARG A 298 9.64 -3.04 20.71
CA ARG A 298 10.19 -4.40 20.80
C ARG A 298 11.46 -4.46 21.66
N GLU A 299 12.36 -3.50 21.49
CA GLU A 299 13.55 -3.37 22.36
C GLU A 299 13.15 -3.20 23.83
N TRP A 300 12.10 -2.44 24.11
CA TRP A 300 11.58 -2.29 25.46
C TRP A 300 10.98 -3.60 26.01
N LYS A 301 10.27 -4.36 25.16
CA LYS A 301 9.71 -5.67 25.54
C LYS A 301 10.79 -6.71 25.84
N SER A 302 11.93 -6.71 25.16
CA SER A 302 12.99 -7.70 25.37
C SER A 302 13.82 -7.48 26.64
N VAL A 303 13.73 -6.29 27.23
CA VAL A 303 14.42 -5.93 28.49
C VAL A 303 13.56 -6.18 29.73
N LYS A 304 12.26 -6.45 29.57
CA LYS A 304 11.33 -6.79 30.65
C LYS A 304 11.24 -8.29 30.87
#